data_AF-A0A133XPF8-F1
#
_entry.id   AF-A0A133XPF8-F1
#
_cell.length_a   1.000
_cell.length_b   1.000
_cell.length_c   1.000
_cell.angle_alpha   90.00
_cell.angle_beta   90.00
_cell.angle_gamma   90.00
#
_symmetry.space_group_name_H-M   'P 1'
#
loop_
_entity.id
_entity.type
_entity.pdbx_description
1 polymer ?
#
loop_
_entity_poly.entity_id
_entity_poly.type
_entity_poly.pdbx_seq_one_letter_code
_entity_poly.pdbx_strand_id
1 'polypeptide(L)' 'MKGVEMNEIKKRLGSYLLVNRKTKKEVAQCLGIAPSTLCNKLSGRSDFTLSEGAKLSRLFNCALDDLVDKAPTRN' A
#
# COMPACT_ATOMS: atom_id res chain seq x y z
N MET A 1 -1.15 -19.53 13.59
CA MET A 1 -0.42 -18.89 12.47
C MET A 1 -1.09 -17.55 12.22
N LYS A 2 -0.54 -16.44 12.71
CA LYS A 2 -1.10 -15.12 12.38
C LYS A 2 -0.67 -14.81 10.96
N GLY A 3 -1.64 -14.77 10.04
CA GLY A 3 -1.38 -14.29 8.68
C GLY A 3 -0.73 -12.92 8.80
N VAL A 4 0.43 -12.75 8.19
CA VAL A 4 1.06 -11.44 8.09
C VAL A 4 0.24 -10.70 7.03
N GLU A 5 -0.83 -10.06 7.49
CA GLU A 5 -1.91 -9.58 6.64
C GLU A 5 -1.51 -8.28 5.93
N MET A 6 -1.71 -8.23 4.61
CA MET A 6 -1.77 -7.00 3.79
C MET A 6 -2.77 -5.93 4.29
N ASN A 7 -3.43 -6.19 5.44
CA ASN A 7 -4.33 -5.33 6.18
C ASN A 7 -3.63 -4.07 6.71
N GLU A 8 -2.31 -4.09 6.97
CA GLU A 8 -1.59 -2.89 7.42
C GLU A 8 -1.46 -1.81 6.32
N ILE A 9 -1.17 -2.19 5.06
CA ILE A 9 -1.15 -1.21 3.95
C ILE A 9 -2.55 -0.61 3.76
N LYS A 10 -3.61 -1.43 3.84
CA LYS A 10 -4.99 -0.97 3.74
C LYS A 10 -5.35 0.02 4.85
N LYS A 11 -4.95 -0.28 6.09
CA LYS A 11 -5.21 0.54 7.26
C LYS A 11 -4.46 1.87 7.19
N ARG A 12 -3.16 1.83 6.89
CA ARG A 12 -2.31 3.02 6.71
C ARG A 12 -2.78 3.89 5.55
N LEU A 13 -3.14 3.27 4.42
CA LEU A 13 -3.73 3.98 3.29
C LEU A 13 -5.06 4.65 3.70
N GLY A 14 -5.91 3.96 4.46
CA GLY A 14 -7.16 4.50 4.99
C GLY A 14 -6.95 5.76 5.85
N SER A 15 -6.02 5.70 6.80
CA SER A 15 -5.64 6.84 7.64
C SER A 15 -5.06 7.99 6.81
N TYR A 16 -4.18 7.68 5.85
CA TYR A 16 -3.58 8.68 4.99
C TYR A 16 -4.60 9.40 4.11
N LEU A 17 -5.55 8.67 3.51
CA LEU A 17 -6.65 9.22 2.72
C LEU A 17 -7.48 10.21 3.55
N LEU A 18 -7.75 9.86 4.81
CA LEU A 18 -8.50 10.72 5.74
C LEU A 18 -7.72 12.00 6.09
N VAL A 19 -6.44 11.87 6.46
CA VAL A 19 -5.59 13.00 6.87
C VAL A 19 -5.31 13.95 5.71
N ASN A 20 -5.00 13.42 4.52
CA ASN A 20 -4.61 14.22 3.35
C ASN A 20 -5.82 14.61 2.48
N ARG A 21 -7.05 14.26 2.89
CA ARG A 21 -8.28 14.41 2.09
C ARG A 21 -8.15 13.90 0.65
N LYS A 22 -7.32 12.88 0.42
CA LYS A 22 -7.17 12.25 -0.88
C LYS A 22 -8.19 11.15 -1.05
N THR A 23 -8.58 10.91 -2.29
CA THR A 23 -9.44 9.77 -2.64
C THR A 23 -8.59 8.60 -3.13
N LYS A 24 -9.14 7.38 -3.02
CA LYS A 24 -8.51 6.17 -3.58
C LYS A 24 -8.21 6.33 -5.08
N LYS A 25 -9.05 7.09 -5.78
CA LYS A 25 -8.87 7.41 -7.20
C LYS A 25 -7.61 8.25 -7.44
N GLU A 26 -7.36 9.25 -6.60
CA GLU A 26 -6.15 10.07 -6.70
C GLU A 26 -4.89 9.27 -6.39
N VAL A 27 -4.95 8.39 -5.37
CA VAL A 27 -3.81 7.52 -5.06
C VAL A 27 -3.54 6.55 -6.21
N ALA A 28 -4.59 5.97 -6.81
CA ALA A 28 -4.47 5.13 -7.99
C ALA A 28 -3.84 5.88 -9.18
N GLN A 29 -4.23 7.14 -9.40
CA GLN A 29 -3.62 8.01 -10.40
C GLN A 29 -2.14 8.30 -10.12
N CYS A 30 -1.75 8.61 -8.86
CA CYS A 30 -0.34 8.77 -8.48
C CYS A 30 0.48 7.49 -8.73
N LEU A 31 -0.13 6.33 -8.51
CA LEU A 31 0.50 5.04 -8.75
C LEU A 31 0.59 4.70 -10.24
N GLY A 32 -0.26 5.32 -11.07
CA GLY A 32 -0.40 5.02 -12.49
C GLY A 32 -1.20 3.74 -12.75
N ILE A 33 -2.13 3.39 -11.85
CA ILE A 33 -2.97 2.19 -11.95
C ILE A 33 -4.45 2.55 -11.96
N ALA A 34 -5.28 1.62 -12.43
CA ALA A 34 -6.72 1.79 -12.34
C ALA A 34 -7.18 1.72 -10.86
N PRO A 35 -8.20 2.50 -10.45
CA PRO A 35 -8.75 2.44 -9.10
C PRO A 35 -9.31 1.05 -8.76
N SER A 36 -9.84 0.32 -9.74
CA SER A 36 -10.25 -1.08 -9.57
C SER A 36 -9.07 -2.00 -9.26
N THR A 37 -7.92 -1.79 -9.91
CA THR A 37 -6.67 -2.51 -9.63
C THR A 37 -6.18 -2.23 -8.22
N LEU A 38 -6.21 -0.96 -7.79
CA LEU A 38 -5.87 -0.60 -6.41
C LEU A 38 -6.80 -1.30 -5.40
N CYS A 39 -8.11 -1.34 -5.68
CA CYS A 39 -9.08 -2.01 -4.81
C CYS A 39 -8.82 -3.53 -4.72
N ASN A 40 -8.47 -4.15 -5.85
CA ASN A 40 -8.12 -5.57 -5.91
C ASN A 40 -6.85 -5.87 -5.11
N LYS A 41 -5.84 -5.00 -5.24
CA LYS A 41 -4.59 -5.08 -4.47
C LYS A 41 -4.82 -4.93 -2.96
N LEU A 42 -5.63 -3.94 -2.56
CA LEU A 42 -6.01 -3.72 -1.16
C LEU A 42 -6.88 -4.83 -0.58
N SER A 43 -7.58 -5.58 -1.43
CA SER A 43 -8.36 -6.75 -1.03
C SER A 43 -7.52 -8.02 -0.93
N GLY A 44 -6.21 -7.93 -1.20
CA GLY A 44 -5.30 -9.09 -1.19
C GLY A 44 -5.44 -10.01 -2.39
N ARG A 45 -6.20 -9.61 -3.44
CA ARG A 45 -6.31 -10.38 -4.68
C ARG A 45 -5.12 -10.17 -5.62
N SER A 46 -4.26 -9.20 -5.33
CA SER A 46 -3.11 -8.87 -6.16
C SER A 46 -2.04 -8.17 -5.32
N ASP A 47 -0.77 -8.50 -5.54
CA ASP A 47 0.32 -7.86 -4.81
C ASP A 47 0.69 -6.49 -5.39
N PHE A 48 1.27 -5.63 -4.55
CA PHE A 48 1.92 -4.41 -5.00
C PHE A 48 3.31 -4.74 -5.56
N THR A 49 3.62 -4.19 -6.73
CA THR A 49 4.97 -4.26 -7.28
C THR A 49 5.91 -3.34 -6.51
N LEU A 50 7.21 -3.60 -6.59
CA LEU A 50 8.25 -2.77 -5.99
C LEU A 50 8.15 -1.30 -6.42
N SER A 51 7.84 -1.05 -7.70
CA SER A 51 7.65 0.31 -8.24
C SER A 51 6.43 1.02 -7.63
N GLU A 52 5.32 0.30 -7.41
CA GLU A 52 4.14 0.84 -6.73
C GLU A 52 4.42 1.09 -5.25
N GLY A 53 5.09 0.14 -4.58
CA GLY A 53 5.56 0.30 -3.20
C GLY A 53 6.44 1.53 -3.03
N ALA A 54 7.39 1.77 -3.95
CA ALA A 54 8.28 2.93 -3.90
C ALA A 54 7.51 4.25 -4.03
N LYS A 55 6.49 4.28 -4.90
CA LYS A 55 5.59 5.44 -5.03
C LYS A 55 4.75 5.64 -3.77
N LEU A 56 4.24 4.55 -3.18
CA LEU A 56 3.51 4.59 -1.92
C LEU A 56 4.38 5.10 -0.77
N SER A 57 5.61 4.60 -0.65
CA SER A 57 6.60 5.07 0.35
C SER A 57 6.85 6.57 0.25
N ARG A 58 7.04 7.10 -0.97
CA ARG A 58 7.15 8.55 -1.20
C ARG A 58 5.86 9.30 -0.85
N LEU A 59 4.70 8.74 -1.17
CA LEU A 59 3.40 9.35 -0.90
C LEU A 59 3.12 9.44 0.61
N PHE A 60 3.47 8.38 1.35
CA PHE A 60 3.31 8.30 2.80
C PHE A 60 4.44 8.96 3.59
N ASN A 61 5.51 9.38 2.91
CA ASN A 61 6.74 9.86 3.53
C ASN A 61 7.29 8.87 4.58
N CYS A 62 7.18 7.57 4.28
CA CYS A 62 7.63 6.46 5.12
C CYS A 62 8.63 5.60 4.36
N ALA A 63 9.47 4.85 5.06
CA ALA A 63 10.37 3.88 4.42
C ALA A 63 9.56 2.79 3.71
N LEU A 64 10.03 2.34 2.55
CA LEU A 64 9.42 1.23 1.83
C LEU A 64 9.32 -0.01 2.71
N ASP A 65 10.35 -0.29 3.50
CA ASP A 65 10.43 -1.40 4.46
C ASP A 65 9.36 -1.34 5.56
N ASP A 66 8.87 -0.14 5.89
CA ASP A 66 7.78 0.04 6.85
C ASP A 66 6.41 -0.27 6.18
N LEU A 67 6.34 -0.26 4.85
CA LEU A 67 5.14 -0.57 4.05
C LEU A 67 5.07 -2.02 3.60
N VAL A 68 6.20 -2.57 3.18
CA VAL A 68 6.36 -4.00 2.94
C VAL A 68 7.01 -4.55 4.20
N ASP A 69 6.20 -5.12 5.10
CA ASP A 69 6.70 -5.97 6.18
C ASP A 69 7.35 -7.19 5.53
N LYS A 70 8.60 -7.00 5.07
CA LYS A 70 9.49 -8.09 4.81
C LYS A 70 9.90 -8.53 6.21
N ALA A 71 9.12 -9.42 6.80
CA ALA A 71 9.60 -10.23 7.91
C ALA A 71 11.07 -10.57 7.59
N PRO A 72 12.05 -10.16 8.41
CA PRO A 72 13.41 -10.56 8.15
C PRO A 72 13.38 -12.08 8.23
N THR A 73 13.45 -12.76 7.09
CA THR A 73 13.92 -14.14 7.01
C THR A 73 15.38 -14.07 7.43
N ARG A 74 15.59 -13.95 8.74
CA ARG A 74 16.85 -14.13 9.40
C ARG A 74 17.16 -15.61 9.20
N ASN A 75 18.22 -15.83 8.41
CA ASN A 75 18.79 -17.10 7.99
C ASN A 75 18.78 -18.17 9.09
#